data_AF-A0A7N5K0M9-F1
#
_entry.id   AF-A0A7N5K0M9-F1
#
_cell.length_a   1.000
_cell.length_b   1.000
_cell.length_c   1.000
_cell.angle_alpha   90.00
_cell.angle_beta   90.00
_cell.angle_gamma   90.00
#
_symmetry.space_group_name_H-M   'P 1'
#
loop_
_entity.id
_entity.type
_entity.pdbx_description
1 polymer ?
#
loop_
_entity_poly.entity_id
_entity_poly.type
_entity_poly.pdbx_seq_one_letter_code
_entity_poly.pdbx_strand_id
1 'polypeptide(L)'
;MQMSPVFVCLALGLALIFGEASASDPRQTQVAQLATDFGVKVFQQVARASKDRNVVFSPYGVASVLAMLQLTTAGETQQQIQEAMQFQIDKKGMAPALRQLYKELMGPWNKDEISTADAIFVQRDLKLVHGFMPHFFRLFRTTVKQVDFSEVERARFIVNDWVKRHTKGMIGNLLGRGAVDQLTRLMLVNALYFNGHWKTPFPKSGTHHRLFHKSDGSTVSVPMMAQTNKFNYTEFLTPDGHYYDILELPYHGDTLSMFIAAPYEKEVPLSALTNILDAQLISQWKGNMTRRLRLLVLPKLSLESEVDLRRPLENLGMTDMFRPNQADFSSLSDQEALYVSQALQKVKIEVNESGTVASSSTAIIVSARMAPEEIIMDRPFLFVVRHNPTGEPGPRCSTARHPPPCLLASSTSLDRCRHSPLPKRTPDKNPQLCPTSSIQGGCSVTSGAPCQDPSPSLVTTAAVTPDSSLTFSHLGSSINMGLGEPCRFSLFSSPTHLPSSGTVLFMGQVMEP
;
A
#
# COMPACT_ATOMS: atom_id res chain seq x y z
N MET A 1 -22.43 -44.95 26.46
CA MET A 1 -22.57 -43.69 27.22
C MET A 1 -23.32 -42.70 26.35
N GLN A 2 -24.54 -42.31 26.72
CA GLN A 2 -25.30 -41.28 26.00
C GLN A 2 -24.79 -39.90 26.43
N MET A 3 -24.37 -39.08 25.47
CA MET A 3 -24.01 -37.69 25.72
C MET A 3 -25.29 -36.85 25.79
N SER A 4 -25.45 -36.07 26.86
CA SER A 4 -26.64 -35.22 27.06
C SER A 4 -26.73 -34.12 26.01
N PRO A 5 -27.93 -33.78 25.48
CA PRO A 5 -28.10 -32.72 24.49
C PRO A 5 -27.60 -31.34 24.96
N VAL A 6 -27.49 -31.12 26.28
CA VAL A 6 -26.95 -29.89 26.89
C VAL A 6 -25.50 -29.62 26.45
N PHE A 7 -24.67 -30.67 26.27
CA PHE A 7 -23.27 -30.50 25.84
C PHE A 7 -23.13 -30.10 24.37
N VAL A 8 -24.09 -30.50 23.51
CA VAL A 8 -24.09 -30.12 22.09
C VAL A 8 -24.43 -28.63 21.94
N CYS A 9 -25.40 -28.12 22.72
CA CYS A 9 -25.72 -26.69 22.75
C CYS A 9 -24.58 -25.83 23.31
N LEU A 10 -23.81 -26.31 24.29
CA LEU A 10 -22.64 -25.60 24.82
C LEU A 10 -21.47 -25.54 23.82
N ALA A 11 -21.25 -26.60 23.04
CA ALA A 11 -20.26 -26.60 21.97
C ALA A 11 -20.65 -25.65 20.82
N LEU A 12 -21.93 -25.61 20.43
CA LEU A 12 -22.46 -24.66 19.43
C LEU A 12 -22.45 -23.21 19.93
N GLY A 13 -22.71 -22.98 21.22
CA GLY A 13 -22.61 -21.66 21.84
C GLY A 13 -21.18 -21.11 21.86
N LEU A 14 -20.18 -21.95 22.14
CA LEU A 14 -18.77 -21.56 22.10
C LEU A 14 -18.24 -21.37 20.66
N ALA A 15 -18.77 -22.12 19.68
CA ALA A 15 -18.42 -21.95 18.27
C ALA A 15 -18.92 -20.61 17.67
N LEU A 16 -19.94 -19.98 18.27
CA LEU A 16 -20.43 -18.66 17.86
C LEU A 16 -19.67 -17.49 18.51
N ILE A 17 -18.73 -17.75 19.43
CA ILE A 17 -17.92 -16.72 20.10
C ILE A 17 -16.51 -16.61 19.46
N PHE A 18 -16.08 -17.60 18.67
CA PHE A 18 -14.80 -17.61 17.97
C PHE A 18 -15.00 -17.67 16.45
N GLY A 19 -15.04 -16.52 15.78
CA GLY A 19 -15.02 -16.52 14.31
C GLY A 19 -15.60 -15.34 13.54
N GLU A 20 -15.91 -14.19 14.15
CA GLU A 20 -16.00 -12.96 13.34
C GLU A 20 -14.59 -12.57 12.87
N ALA A 21 -14.16 -13.15 11.76
CA ALA A 21 -13.13 -12.54 10.94
C ALA A 21 -13.67 -11.19 10.47
N SER A 22 -13.15 -10.11 11.03
CA SER A 22 -13.61 -8.74 10.76
C SER A 22 -13.54 -8.46 9.25
N ALA A 23 -14.70 -8.48 8.60
CA ALA A 23 -14.81 -8.05 7.22
C ALA A 23 -14.77 -6.52 7.22
N SER A 24 -13.72 -5.95 6.62
CA SER A 24 -13.57 -4.50 6.45
C SER A 24 -14.83 -3.88 5.83
N ASP A 25 -15.43 -2.87 6.46
CA ASP A 25 -16.56 -2.13 5.87
C ASP A 25 -16.11 -1.56 4.51
N PRO A 26 -16.83 -1.80 3.39
CA PRO A 26 -16.45 -1.28 2.08
C PRO A 26 -16.17 0.23 2.07
N ARG A 27 -16.81 1.01 2.95
CA ARG A 27 -16.58 2.45 3.13
C ARG A 27 -15.27 2.75 3.84
N GLN A 28 -14.85 1.92 4.78
CA GLN A 28 -13.54 2.03 5.43
C GLN A 28 -12.43 1.77 4.42
N THR A 29 -12.56 0.74 3.60
CA THR A 29 -11.65 0.41 2.51
C THR A 29 -11.58 1.54 1.48
N GLN A 30 -12.72 2.14 1.10
CA GLN A 30 -12.77 3.30 0.22
C GLN A 30 -12.06 4.53 0.82
N VAL A 31 -12.32 4.85 2.09
CA VAL A 31 -11.65 5.96 2.80
C VAL A 31 -10.14 5.75 2.91
N ALA A 32 -9.70 4.53 3.23
CA ALA A 32 -8.28 4.16 3.26
C ALA A 32 -7.60 4.39 1.90
N GLN A 33 -8.27 4.02 0.81
CA GLN A 33 -7.77 4.23 -0.55
C GLN A 33 -7.70 5.72 -0.93
N LEU A 34 -8.75 6.51 -0.69
CA LEU A 34 -8.77 7.94 -1.02
C LEU A 34 -7.75 8.74 -0.20
N ALA A 35 -7.64 8.46 1.10
CA ALA A 35 -6.62 9.07 1.96
C ALA A 35 -5.19 8.72 1.52
N THR A 36 -4.97 7.48 1.08
CA THR A 36 -3.67 7.02 0.55
C THR A 36 -3.35 7.71 -0.77
N ASP A 37 -4.30 7.76 -1.70
CA ASP A 37 -4.13 8.39 -3.02
C ASP A 37 -3.79 9.89 -2.90
N PHE A 38 -4.54 10.62 -2.07
CA PHE A 38 -4.23 12.00 -1.73
C PHE A 38 -2.81 12.16 -1.14
N GLY A 39 -2.47 11.37 -0.12
CA GLY A 39 -1.16 11.48 0.52
C GLY A 39 0.00 11.10 -0.39
N VAL A 40 -0.19 10.15 -1.31
CA VAL A 40 0.80 9.80 -2.34
C VAL A 40 0.95 10.93 -3.36
N LYS A 41 -0.14 11.60 -3.78
CA LYS A 41 -0.07 12.80 -4.63
C LYS A 41 0.70 13.95 -3.96
N VAL A 42 0.54 14.15 -2.65
CA VAL A 42 1.37 15.11 -1.90
C VAL A 42 2.84 14.68 -1.93
N PHE A 43 3.14 13.39 -1.68
CA PHE A 43 4.51 12.87 -1.79
C PHE A 43 5.13 13.10 -3.17
N GLN A 44 4.39 12.91 -4.28
CA GLN A 44 4.90 13.20 -5.62
C GLN A 44 5.41 14.65 -5.74
N GLN A 45 4.67 15.62 -5.20
CA GLN A 45 5.08 17.03 -5.21
C GLN A 45 6.35 17.26 -4.38
N VAL A 46 6.44 16.63 -3.19
CA VAL A 46 7.63 16.68 -2.33
C VAL A 46 8.85 16.07 -3.02
N ALA A 47 8.71 14.89 -3.62
CA ALA A 47 9.77 14.18 -4.35
C ALA A 47 10.25 14.99 -5.57
N ARG A 48 9.34 15.58 -6.35
CA ARG A 48 9.67 16.47 -7.49
C ARG A 48 10.46 17.71 -7.07
N ALA A 49 10.16 18.27 -5.89
CA ALA A 49 10.92 19.38 -5.30
C ALA A 49 12.27 18.94 -4.70
N SER A 50 12.48 17.65 -4.47
CA SER A 50 13.60 17.09 -3.69
C SER A 50 14.43 16.07 -4.48
N LYS A 51 14.60 16.26 -5.80
CA LYS A 51 15.12 15.26 -6.75
C LYS A 51 16.32 14.44 -6.24
N ASP A 52 17.31 15.10 -5.65
CA ASP A 52 18.57 14.50 -5.19
C ASP A 52 18.69 14.47 -3.65
N ARG A 53 17.56 14.39 -2.94
CA ARG A 53 17.54 14.30 -1.48
C ARG A 53 16.73 13.13 -0.98
N ASN A 54 17.22 12.52 0.09
CA ASN A 54 16.42 11.63 0.92
C ASN A 54 15.18 12.38 1.41
N VAL A 55 14.04 11.73 1.29
CA VAL A 55 12.79 12.24 1.86
C VAL A 55 12.00 11.05 2.38
N VAL A 56 11.53 11.18 3.62
CA VAL A 56 10.56 10.27 4.25
C VAL A 56 9.30 11.07 4.53
N PHE A 57 8.16 10.45 4.24
CA PHE A 57 6.87 11.10 4.20
C PHE A 57 5.80 10.17 4.75
N SER A 58 4.75 10.72 5.34
CA SER A 58 3.55 9.98 5.73
C SER A 58 2.32 10.43 4.94
N PRO A 59 1.89 9.63 3.94
CA PRO A 59 0.61 9.83 3.25
C PRO A 59 -0.58 9.81 4.22
N TYR A 60 -0.58 8.87 5.16
CA TYR A 60 -1.60 8.81 6.21
C TYR A 60 -1.63 10.06 7.09
N GLY A 61 -0.46 10.54 7.54
CA GLY A 61 -0.34 11.70 8.41
C GLY A 61 -0.86 13.00 7.78
N VAL A 62 -0.50 13.27 6.52
CA VAL A 62 -1.03 14.45 5.81
C VAL A 62 -2.54 14.32 5.57
N ALA A 63 -3.03 13.13 5.20
CA ALA A 63 -4.47 12.91 5.03
C ALA A 63 -5.26 13.06 6.35
N SER A 64 -4.70 12.62 7.46
CA SER A 64 -5.27 12.77 8.81
C SER A 64 -5.44 14.24 9.19
N VAL A 65 -4.38 15.04 9.03
CA VAL A 65 -4.39 16.48 9.37
C VAL A 65 -5.29 17.29 8.43
N LEU A 66 -5.29 17.01 7.13
CA LEU A 66 -6.17 17.70 6.19
C LEU A 66 -7.65 17.30 6.36
N ALA A 67 -7.94 16.06 6.76
CA ALA A 67 -9.30 15.66 7.16
C ALA A 67 -9.78 16.42 8.41
N MET A 68 -8.90 16.71 9.37
CA MET A 68 -9.22 17.60 10.49
C MET A 68 -9.45 19.04 10.03
N LEU A 69 -8.68 19.52 9.05
CA LEU A 69 -8.79 20.86 8.50
C LEU A 69 -10.16 21.11 7.83
N GLN A 70 -10.73 20.11 7.16
CA GLN A 70 -12.07 20.21 6.55
C GLN A 70 -13.17 20.63 7.54
N LEU A 71 -13.05 20.35 8.85
CA LEU A 71 -14.00 20.83 9.86
C LEU A 71 -13.76 22.27 10.31
N THR A 72 -12.56 22.80 10.09
CA THR A 72 -12.17 24.16 10.51
C THR A 72 -12.43 25.21 9.44
N THR A 73 -12.53 24.78 8.18
CA THR A 73 -12.71 25.65 7.01
C THR A 73 -14.18 25.71 6.55
N ALA A 74 -14.53 26.73 5.77
CA ALA A 74 -15.78 26.82 5.02
C ALA A 74 -15.52 27.34 3.59
N GLY A 75 -16.60 27.58 2.83
CA GLY A 75 -16.55 28.23 1.51
C GLY A 75 -15.62 27.55 0.50
N GLU A 76 -15.00 28.37 -0.36
CA GLU A 76 -14.06 27.93 -1.40
C GLU A 76 -12.82 27.24 -0.80
N THR A 77 -12.36 27.70 0.38
CA THR A 77 -11.24 27.07 1.10
C THR A 77 -11.55 25.62 1.47
N GLN A 78 -12.75 25.34 1.97
CA GLN A 78 -13.18 23.96 2.27
C GLN A 78 -13.38 23.15 0.98
N GLN A 79 -13.93 23.75 -0.08
CA GLN A 79 -14.13 23.11 -1.36
C GLN A 79 -12.81 22.62 -1.98
N GLN A 80 -11.78 23.48 -2.03
CA GLN A 80 -10.44 23.14 -2.54
C GLN A 80 -9.86 21.90 -1.83
N ILE A 81 -10.02 21.80 -0.50
CA ILE A 81 -9.56 20.66 0.30
C ILE A 81 -10.38 19.40 -0.04
N GLN A 82 -11.70 19.52 -0.14
CA GLN A 82 -12.59 18.39 -0.45
C GLN A 82 -12.37 17.83 -1.86
N GLU A 83 -12.11 18.71 -2.84
CA GLU A 83 -11.79 18.33 -4.22
C GLU A 83 -10.44 17.62 -4.31
N ALA A 84 -9.40 18.16 -3.68
CA ALA A 84 -8.07 17.54 -3.66
C ALA A 84 -8.06 16.17 -2.95
N MET A 85 -8.79 16.04 -1.83
CA MET A 85 -8.90 14.79 -1.07
C MET A 85 -9.93 13.80 -1.64
N GLN A 86 -10.82 14.24 -2.54
CA GLN A 86 -11.91 13.46 -3.14
C GLN A 86 -12.93 12.88 -2.13
N PHE A 87 -12.95 13.36 -0.88
CA PHE A 87 -13.97 13.02 0.12
C PHE A 87 -14.27 14.17 1.07
N GLN A 88 -15.47 14.14 1.64
CA GLN A 88 -16.00 15.12 2.59
C GLN A 88 -16.17 14.46 3.97
N ILE A 89 -15.59 15.04 5.02
CA ILE A 89 -15.56 14.47 6.39
C ILE A 89 -16.93 14.34 7.07
N ASP A 90 -17.84 15.27 6.76
CA ASP A 90 -19.18 15.42 7.31
C ASP A 90 -20.21 14.48 6.65
N LYS A 91 -19.94 14.06 5.41
CA LYS A 91 -20.77 13.11 4.65
C LYS A 91 -21.04 11.84 5.48
N LYS A 92 -22.32 11.47 5.57
CA LYS A 92 -22.82 10.40 6.44
C LYS A 92 -22.03 9.10 6.27
N GLY A 93 -21.26 8.75 7.30
CA GLY A 93 -20.45 7.53 7.37
C GLY A 93 -18.93 7.72 7.24
N MET A 94 -18.46 8.87 6.74
CA MET A 94 -17.02 9.12 6.55
C MET A 94 -16.25 9.21 7.86
N ALA A 95 -16.66 10.07 8.80
CA ALA A 95 -15.97 10.15 10.09
C ALA A 95 -16.00 8.83 10.92
N PRO A 96 -17.09 8.03 10.95
CA PRO A 96 -17.05 6.66 11.48
C PRO A 96 -16.03 5.75 10.78
N ALA A 97 -15.95 5.79 9.44
CA ALA A 97 -14.99 5.01 8.66
C ALA A 97 -13.54 5.40 8.94
N LEU A 98 -13.24 6.71 9.04
CA LEU A 98 -11.91 7.22 9.46
C LEU A 98 -11.56 6.80 10.89
N ARG A 99 -12.51 6.78 11.82
CA ARG A 99 -12.27 6.26 13.18
C ARG A 99 -12.00 4.76 13.20
N GLN A 100 -12.68 3.98 12.36
CA GLN A 100 -12.38 2.55 12.25
C GLN A 100 -11.01 2.33 11.60
N LEU A 101 -10.66 3.10 10.56
CA LEU A 101 -9.32 3.11 9.98
C LEU A 101 -8.24 3.42 11.04
N TYR A 102 -8.40 4.48 11.83
CA TYR A 102 -7.47 4.80 12.92
C TYR A 102 -7.33 3.64 13.91
N LYS A 103 -8.44 2.98 14.28
CA LYS A 103 -8.41 1.80 15.16
C LYS A 103 -7.68 0.61 14.54
N GLU A 104 -7.86 0.33 13.24
CA GLU A 104 -7.12 -0.75 12.57
C GLU A 104 -5.63 -0.47 12.51
N LEU A 105 -5.21 0.78 12.31
CA LEU A 105 -3.80 1.15 12.23
C LEU A 105 -3.13 1.16 13.62
N MET A 106 -3.81 1.67 14.63
CA MET A 106 -3.29 1.81 16.00
C MET A 106 -3.69 0.65 16.92
N GLY A 107 -4.24 -0.43 16.36
CA GLY A 107 -4.73 -1.58 17.11
C GLY A 107 -3.59 -2.47 17.62
N PRO A 108 -3.64 -2.97 18.87
CA PRO A 108 -2.60 -3.85 19.42
C PRO A 108 -2.45 -5.17 18.67
N TRP A 109 -3.43 -5.55 17.83
CA TRP A 109 -3.36 -6.72 16.95
C TRP A 109 -2.28 -6.62 15.87
N ASN A 110 -1.82 -5.42 15.52
CA ASN A 110 -0.71 -5.23 14.59
C ASN A 110 0.63 -5.70 15.15
N LYS A 111 0.78 -5.75 16.49
CA LYS A 111 2.01 -6.10 17.23
C LYS A 111 3.22 -5.18 17.01
N ASP A 112 3.45 -4.71 15.79
CA ASP A 112 4.41 -3.65 15.45
C ASP A 112 3.92 -2.28 15.98
N GLU A 113 4.84 -1.40 16.33
CA GLU A 113 4.53 -0.13 16.99
C GLU A 113 4.48 1.05 16.00
N ILE A 114 3.30 1.66 15.89
CA ILE A 114 3.05 2.91 15.14
C ILE A 114 2.69 4.00 16.15
N SER A 115 3.35 5.16 16.09
CA SER A 115 3.07 6.31 16.97
C SER A 115 2.91 7.59 16.15
N THR A 116 1.66 8.02 15.93
CA THR A 116 1.30 9.27 15.21
C THR A 116 0.94 10.40 16.16
N ALA A 117 1.31 11.62 15.77
CA ALA A 117 1.04 12.85 16.48
C ALA A 117 0.44 13.87 15.50
N ASP A 118 -0.88 13.78 15.29
CA ASP A 118 -1.66 14.69 14.46
C ASP A 118 -2.30 15.78 15.32
N ALA A 119 -2.05 17.05 15.00
CA ALA A 119 -2.64 18.18 15.73
C ALA A 119 -2.84 19.43 14.88
N ILE A 120 -3.91 20.15 15.20
CA ILE A 120 -4.11 21.56 14.84
C ILE A 120 -3.82 22.38 16.10
N PHE A 121 -2.88 23.31 16.00
CA PHE A 121 -2.59 24.31 17.03
C PHE A 121 -3.21 25.65 16.62
N VAL A 122 -3.88 26.32 17.56
CA VAL A 122 -4.50 27.64 17.34
C VAL A 122 -4.12 28.62 18.46
N GLN A 123 -4.16 29.90 18.15
CA GLN A 123 -3.95 30.96 19.14
C GLN A 123 -4.97 30.87 20.30
N ARG A 124 -4.51 31.11 21.53
CA ARG A 124 -5.29 30.85 22.76
C ARG A 124 -6.53 31.74 22.92
N ASP A 125 -6.41 33.03 22.63
CA ASP A 125 -7.49 34.02 22.75
C ASP A 125 -8.50 33.96 21.59
N LEU A 126 -8.28 33.09 20.60
CA LEU A 126 -9.24 32.81 19.54
C LEU A 126 -10.52 32.17 20.11
N LYS A 127 -11.63 32.91 20.04
CA LYS A 127 -12.95 32.40 20.40
C LYS A 127 -13.45 31.44 19.31
N LEU A 128 -13.69 30.19 19.70
CA LEU A 128 -14.21 29.17 18.79
C LEU A 128 -15.74 29.25 18.69
N VAL A 129 -16.29 28.93 17.51
CA VAL A 129 -17.74 28.91 17.32
C VAL A 129 -18.43 27.86 18.20
N HIS A 130 -19.66 28.15 18.62
CA HIS A 130 -20.39 27.31 19.57
C HIS A 130 -20.60 25.89 19.04
N GLY A 131 -20.22 24.88 19.84
CA GLY A 131 -20.37 23.47 19.48
C GLY A 131 -19.23 22.88 18.63
N PHE A 132 -18.27 23.70 18.15
CA PHE A 132 -17.12 23.21 17.38
C PHE A 132 -16.31 22.13 18.13
N MET A 133 -15.84 22.43 19.34
CA MET A 133 -15.01 21.50 20.13
C MET A 133 -15.70 20.15 20.41
N PRO A 134 -16.97 20.10 20.87
CA PRO A 134 -17.72 18.84 20.99
C PRO A 134 -17.86 18.08 19.66
N HIS A 135 -18.10 18.78 18.55
CA HIS A 135 -18.21 18.16 17.23
C HIS A 135 -16.86 17.55 16.80
N PHE A 136 -15.78 18.33 16.90
CA PHE A 136 -14.42 17.93 16.56
C PHE A 136 -13.96 16.73 17.40
N PHE A 137 -14.15 16.78 18.72
CA PHE A 137 -13.83 15.66 19.63
C PHE A 137 -14.67 14.42 19.34
N ARG A 138 -15.95 14.57 18.98
CA ARG A 138 -16.79 13.46 18.53
C ARG A 138 -16.19 12.79 17.28
N LEU A 139 -15.67 13.57 16.32
CA LEU A 139 -15.16 13.04 15.06
C LEU A 139 -13.75 12.45 15.17
N PHE A 140 -12.80 13.13 15.82
CA PHE A 140 -11.39 12.74 15.84
C PHE A 140 -10.86 12.20 17.17
N ARG A 141 -11.65 12.24 18.25
CA ARG A 141 -11.22 11.87 19.63
C ARG A 141 -10.02 12.66 20.17
N THR A 142 -9.68 13.76 19.50
CA THR A 142 -8.69 14.76 19.93
C THR A 142 -9.35 16.13 20.01
N THR A 143 -8.62 17.10 20.52
CA THR A 143 -9.02 18.51 20.63
C THR A 143 -8.03 19.38 19.87
N VAL A 144 -8.49 20.50 19.34
CA VAL A 144 -7.59 21.56 18.87
C VAL A 144 -6.77 22.07 20.06
N LYS A 145 -5.48 22.39 19.83
CA LYS A 145 -4.53 22.74 20.89
C LYS A 145 -4.37 24.26 20.95
N GLN A 146 -4.91 24.88 21.99
CA GLN A 146 -4.74 26.33 22.23
C GLN A 146 -3.37 26.63 22.82
N VAL A 147 -2.58 27.41 22.09
CA VAL A 147 -1.23 27.88 22.46
C VAL A 147 -1.18 29.39 22.30
N ASP A 148 -0.38 30.06 23.12
CA ASP A 148 -0.17 31.50 23.00
C ASP A 148 1.11 31.76 22.21
N PHE A 149 0.97 32.15 20.94
CA PHE A 149 2.07 32.41 20.02
C PHE A 149 2.73 33.78 20.24
N SER A 150 2.15 34.68 21.04
CA SER A 150 2.82 35.93 21.44
C SER A 150 4.12 35.64 22.24
N GLU A 151 4.06 34.60 23.07
CA GLU A 151 5.17 33.99 23.80
C GLU A 151 5.96 33.01 22.91
N VAL A 152 6.56 33.50 21.82
CA VAL A 152 7.14 32.70 20.71
C VAL A 152 7.95 31.47 21.14
N GLU A 153 8.97 31.64 22.00
CA GLU A 153 9.82 30.52 22.46
C GLU A 153 9.07 29.55 23.38
N ARG A 154 8.06 30.02 24.12
CA ARG A 154 7.19 29.16 24.94
C ARG A 154 6.23 28.35 24.07
N ALA A 155 5.65 28.96 23.02
CA ALA A 155 4.85 28.27 22.03
C ALA A 155 5.65 27.17 21.33
N ARG A 156 6.85 27.52 20.84
CA ARG A 156 7.80 26.59 20.22
C ARG A 156 8.14 25.42 21.16
N PHE A 157 8.40 25.69 22.44
CA PHE A 157 8.64 24.67 23.45
C PHE A 157 7.42 23.76 23.67
N ILE A 158 6.21 24.32 23.82
CA ILE A 158 4.98 23.55 24.07
C ILE A 158 4.70 22.57 22.92
N VAL A 159 4.86 23.02 21.67
CA VAL A 159 4.64 22.19 20.49
C VAL A 159 5.71 21.09 20.40
N ASN A 160 6.98 21.43 20.58
CA ASN A 160 8.08 20.46 20.56
C ASN A 160 7.95 19.40 21.66
N ASP A 161 7.60 19.79 22.89
CA ASP A 161 7.37 18.87 23.99
C ASP A 161 6.13 17.99 23.76
N TRP A 162 5.06 18.54 23.17
CA TRP A 162 3.89 17.75 22.77
C TRP A 162 4.26 16.69 21.73
N VAL A 163 4.96 17.06 20.65
CA VAL A 163 5.46 16.13 19.63
C VAL A 163 6.37 15.08 20.23
N LYS A 164 7.33 15.49 21.07
CA LYS A 164 8.26 14.59 21.75
C LYS A 164 7.53 13.54 22.60
N ARG A 165 6.48 13.93 23.33
CA ARG A 165 5.67 12.99 24.11
C ARG A 165 4.88 12.00 23.25
N HIS A 166 4.32 12.45 22.13
CA HIS A 166 3.52 11.60 21.22
C HIS A 166 4.37 10.79 20.22
N THR A 167 5.69 11.01 20.21
CA THR A 167 6.67 10.23 19.42
C THR A 167 7.68 9.50 20.33
N LYS A 168 7.34 9.31 21.62
CA LYS A 168 8.18 8.62 22.64
C LYS A 168 9.62 9.13 22.76
N GLY A 169 9.85 10.40 22.49
CA GLY A 169 11.18 11.03 22.53
C GLY A 169 11.92 11.07 21.19
N MET A 170 11.43 10.35 20.17
CA MET A 170 12.16 10.16 18.91
C MET A 170 12.20 11.42 18.04
N ILE A 171 11.16 12.26 18.09
CA ILE A 171 11.15 13.58 17.44
C ILE A 171 11.17 14.64 18.54
N GLY A 172 12.38 15.03 18.96
CA GLY A 172 12.60 15.95 20.07
C GLY A 172 12.47 17.45 19.73
N ASN A 173 12.59 17.81 18.45
CA ASN A 173 12.52 19.19 17.97
C ASN A 173 11.90 19.22 16.57
N LEU A 174 10.59 19.48 16.51
CA LEU A 174 9.85 19.74 15.27
C LEU A 174 10.11 21.15 14.76
N LEU A 175 10.03 22.14 15.65
CA LEU A 175 10.12 23.56 15.31
C LEU A 175 11.51 24.12 15.65
N GLY A 176 12.26 24.46 14.60
CA GLY A 176 13.46 25.28 14.68
C GLY A 176 13.19 26.71 15.19
N ARG A 177 14.25 27.46 15.49
CA ARG A 177 14.10 28.90 15.79
C ARG A 177 13.61 29.64 14.55
N GLY A 178 12.68 30.58 14.72
CA GLY A 178 12.03 31.28 13.60
C GLY A 178 10.95 30.47 12.89
N ALA A 179 10.70 29.21 13.28
CA ALA A 179 9.59 28.42 12.75
C ALA A 179 8.21 28.78 13.36
N VAL A 180 8.13 29.72 14.30
CA VAL A 180 6.88 30.36 14.73
C VAL A 180 7.18 31.80 15.12
N ASP A 181 6.17 32.65 15.07
CA ASP A 181 6.23 34.07 15.41
C ASP A 181 4.94 34.55 16.10
N GLN A 182 4.88 35.84 16.46
CA GLN A 182 3.72 36.44 17.15
C GLN A 182 2.47 36.60 16.27
N LEU A 183 2.64 36.47 14.94
CA LEU A 183 1.57 36.54 13.94
C LEU A 183 0.97 35.16 13.65
N THR A 184 1.63 34.09 14.10
CA THR A 184 1.13 32.72 13.98
C THR A 184 -0.22 32.62 14.69
N ARG A 185 -1.24 32.16 13.95
CA ARG A 185 -2.61 31.98 14.46
C ARG A 185 -3.11 30.54 14.36
N LEU A 186 -2.70 29.83 13.31
CA LEU A 186 -3.08 28.44 13.07
C LEU A 186 -1.92 27.68 12.43
N MET A 187 -1.59 26.53 13.01
CA MET A 187 -0.50 25.67 12.55
C MET A 187 -0.93 24.21 12.51
N LEU A 188 -0.53 23.52 11.44
CA LEU A 188 -0.80 22.11 11.18
C LEU A 188 0.45 21.28 11.41
N VAL A 189 0.32 20.26 12.26
CA VAL A 189 1.42 19.38 12.66
C VAL A 189 1.02 17.93 12.42
N ASN A 190 1.80 17.23 11.60
CA ASN A 190 1.94 15.78 11.66
C ASN A 190 3.38 15.42 12.06
N ALA A 191 3.52 14.60 13.09
CA ALA A 191 4.80 13.95 13.40
C ALA A 191 4.57 12.45 13.58
N LEU A 192 5.40 11.63 12.94
CA LEU A 192 5.20 10.18 12.90
C LEU A 192 6.50 9.42 13.16
N TYR A 193 6.43 8.45 14.07
CA TYR A 193 7.48 7.48 14.35
C TYR A 193 6.93 6.05 14.20
N PHE A 194 7.77 5.14 13.73
CA PHE A 194 7.45 3.73 13.58
C PHE A 194 8.62 2.84 13.97
N ASN A 195 8.26 1.76 14.66
CA ASN A 195 9.15 0.75 15.20
C ASN A 195 8.52 -0.61 14.89
N GLY A 196 8.99 -1.23 13.81
CA GLY A 196 8.54 -2.54 13.36
C GLY A 196 9.66 -3.56 13.46
N HIS A 197 9.33 -4.81 13.75
CA HIS A 197 10.30 -5.91 13.71
C HIS A 197 10.15 -6.70 12.41
N TRP A 198 11.25 -7.04 11.75
CA TRP A 198 11.15 -7.90 10.57
C TRP A 198 10.60 -9.28 10.96
N LYS A 199 9.70 -9.84 10.15
CA LYS A 199 9.24 -11.23 10.32
C LYS A 199 10.39 -12.24 10.22
N THR A 200 11.43 -11.90 9.47
CA THR A 200 12.71 -12.62 9.49
C THR A 200 13.84 -11.59 9.58
N PRO A 201 14.50 -11.47 10.75
CA PRO A 201 15.65 -10.60 10.94
C PRO A 201 16.80 -10.95 10.00
N PHE A 202 17.53 -9.94 9.55
CA PHE A 202 18.82 -10.11 8.89
C PHE A 202 19.84 -10.64 9.91
N PRO A 203 20.72 -11.59 9.53
CA PRO A 203 21.84 -11.98 10.36
C PRO A 203 22.85 -10.83 10.47
N LYS A 204 23.21 -10.44 11.70
CA LYS A 204 24.26 -9.42 11.93
C LYS A 204 25.59 -9.79 11.26
N SER A 205 25.91 -11.08 11.18
CA SER A 205 27.10 -11.60 10.48
C SER A 205 27.07 -11.45 8.96
N GLY A 206 25.89 -11.19 8.37
CA GLY A 206 25.73 -10.87 6.94
C GLY A 206 25.62 -9.36 6.67
N THR A 207 25.98 -8.51 7.64
CA THR A 207 26.06 -7.06 7.45
C THR A 207 27.50 -6.65 7.17
N HIS A 208 27.75 -6.09 5.99
CA HIS A 208 29.08 -5.75 5.50
C HIS A 208 29.09 -4.37 4.84
N HIS A 209 30.23 -3.68 4.87
CA HIS A 209 30.39 -2.45 4.11
C HIS A 209 30.43 -2.72 2.61
N ARG A 210 29.62 -1.99 1.84
CA ARG A 210 29.58 -2.02 0.37
C ARG A 210 29.35 -0.61 -0.17
N LEU A 211 29.79 -0.38 -1.41
CA LEU A 211 29.57 0.88 -2.11
C LEU A 211 28.11 1.03 -2.52
N PHE A 212 27.50 2.15 -2.15
CA PHE A 212 26.25 2.66 -2.68
C PHE A 212 26.56 3.74 -3.72
N HIS A 213 25.85 3.71 -4.85
CA HIS A 213 26.02 4.62 -5.98
C HIS A 213 24.92 5.69 -5.89
N LYS A 214 25.30 6.96 -5.84
CA LYS A 214 24.39 8.10 -5.67
C LYS A 214 23.90 8.64 -7.02
N SER A 215 22.86 9.47 -7.03
CA SER A 215 22.35 10.07 -8.28
C SER A 215 23.32 11.07 -8.93
N ASP A 216 24.27 11.62 -8.17
CA ASP A 216 25.34 12.48 -8.67
C ASP A 216 26.53 11.70 -9.30
N GLY A 217 26.44 10.36 -9.37
CA GLY A 217 27.48 9.48 -9.86
C GLY A 217 28.61 9.19 -8.87
N SER A 218 28.60 9.81 -7.69
CA SER A 218 29.57 9.51 -6.63
C SER A 218 29.20 8.23 -5.87
N THR A 219 30.13 7.73 -5.04
CA THR A 219 29.90 6.52 -4.23
C THR A 219 30.23 6.73 -2.77
N VAL A 220 29.54 6.01 -1.89
CA VAL A 220 29.74 6.03 -0.44
C VAL A 220 29.75 4.60 0.11
N SER A 221 30.64 4.32 1.08
CA SER A 221 30.70 3.01 1.74
C SER A 221 29.75 2.95 2.93
N VAL A 222 28.77 2.05 2.88
CA VAL A 222 27.70 1.96 3.90
C VAL A 222 27.48 0.52 4.36
N PRO A 223 26.98 0.31 5.61
CA PRO A 223 26.61 -1.01 6.10
C PRO A 223 25.39 -1.56 5.35
N MET A 224 25.62 -2.58 4.52
CA MET A 224 24.60 -3.30 3.77
C MET A 224 24.28 -4.62 4.45
N MET A 225 23.02 -4.83 4.81
CA MET A 225 22.50 -6.03 5.45
C MET A 225 22.06 -7.03 4.39
N ALA A 226 22.45 -8.30 4.51
CA ALA A 226 22.08 -9.35 3.54
C ALA A 226 21.29 -10.50 4.18
N GLN A 227 20.23 -10.98 3.51
CA GLN A 227 19.56 -12.24 3.85
C GLN A 227 18.99 -12.97 2.61
N THR A 228 18.99 -14.31 2.63
CA THR A 228 18.38 -15.13 1.59
C THR A 228 17.08 -15.74 2.10
N ASN A 229 15.94 -15.46 1.45
CA ASN A 229 14.64 -15.97 1.87
C ASN A 229 13.63 -16.04 0.70
N LYS A 230 12.46 -16.62 0.96
CA LYS A 230 11.32 -16.65 0.04
C LYS A 230 10.44 -15.41 0.22
N PHE A 231 10.76 -14.35 -0.51
CA PHE A 231 10.05 -13.08 -0.52
C PHE A 231 8.93 -13.06 -1.54
N ASN A 232 7.95 -12.17 -1.34
CA ASN A 232 6.99 -11.79 -2.36
C ASN A 232 7.66 -10.78 -3.29
N TYR A 233 7.67 -11.07 -4.59
CA TYR A 233 8.44 -10.34 -5.60
C TYR A 233 7.65 -10.22 -6.90
N THR A 234 7.78 -9.08 -7.57
CA THR A 234 7.27 -8.84 -8.92
C THR A 234 8.19 -7.87 -9.66
N GLU A 235 8.14 -7.91 -10.99
CA GLU A 235 8.85 -6.99 -11.88
C GLU A 235 7.82 -6.00 -12.44
N PHE A 236 8.22 -4.74 -12.57
CA PHE A 236 7.37 -3.67 -13.09
C PHE A 236 8.06 -2.91 -14.22
N LEU A 237 7.31 -2.58 -15.25
CA LEU A 237 7.76 -1.83 -16.41
C LEU A 237 7.03 -0.47 -16.42
N THR A 238 7.78 0.64 -16.40
CA THR A 238 7.18 1.97 -16.56
C THR A 238 6.64 2.16 -17.99
N PRO A 239 5.73 3.13 -18.23
CA PRO A 239 5.29 3.47 -19.58
C PRO A 239 6.43 3.82 -20.55
N ASP A 240 7.53 4.36 -20.02
CA ASP A 240 8.75 4.73 -20.77
C ASP A 240 9.70 3.53 -21.02
N GLY A 241 9.34 2.31 -20.57
CA GLY A 241 10.11 1.09 -20.83
C GLY A 241 11.21 0.78 -19.80
N HIS A 242 11.21 1.41 -18.63
CA HIS A 242 12.20 1.14 -17.59
C HIS A 242 11.74 0.04 -16.62
N TYR A 243 12.60 -0.96 -16.40
CA TYR A 243 12.34 -2.07 -15.48
C TYR A 243 12.67 -1.71 -14.02
N TYR A 244 11.83 -2.19 -13.10
CA TYR A 244 11.97 -2.05 -11.65
C TYR A 244 11.73 -3.39 -10.95
N ASP A 245 12.63 -3.74 -10.03
CA ASP A 245 12.47 -4.83 -9.09
C ASP A 245 11.59 -4.37 -7.92
N ILE A 246 10.55 -5.13 -7.58
CA ILE A 246 9.67 -4.79 -6.45
C ILE A 246 9.55 -5.98 -5.49
N LEU A 247 10.05 -5.80 -4.27
CA LEU A 247 10.09 -6.81 -3.22
C LEU A 247 9.29 -6.39 -1.98
N GLU A 248 8.50 -7.29 -1.43
CA GLU A 248 7.80 -7.13 -0.15
C GLU A 248 8.57 -7.82 0.98
N LEU A 249 8.95 -7.03 1.98
CA LEU A 249 9.59 -7.43 3.23
C LEU A 249 8.58 -7.28 4.40
N PRO A 250 8.01 -8.39 4.92
CA PRO A 250 6.97 -8.34 5.95
C PRO A 250 7.51 -8.07 7.35
N TYR A 251 6.73 -7.35 8.16
CA TYR A 251 6.96 -7.19 9.60
C TYR A 251 6.31 -8.33 10.39
N HIS A 252 6.72 -8.49 11.66
CA HIS A 252 6.35 -9.63 12.50
C HIS A 252 4.86 -9.71 12.86
N GLY A 253 4.15 -8.58 12.75
CA GLY A 253 2.69 -8.51 12.86
C GLY A 253 1.94 -9.26 11.77
N ASP A 254 2.55 -9.48 10.61
CA ASP A 254 1.93 -9.90 9.33
C ASP A 254 0.87 -8.93 8.76
N THR A 255 0.43 -7.91 9.51
CA THR A 255 -0.47 -6.86 9.00
C THR A 255 0.28 -5.75 8.25
N LEU A 256 1.58 -5.60 8.49
CA LEU A 256 2.43 -4.57 7.92
C LEU A 256 3.54 -5.18 7.06
N SER A 257 3.93 -4.46 6.02
CA SER A 257 5.08 -4.81 5.18
C SER A 257 5.73 -3.57 4.56
N MET A 258 7.04 -3.61 4.34
CA MET A 258 7.76 -2.66 3.52
C MET A 258 7.86 -3.20 2.09
N PHE A 259 7.33 -2.48 1.12
CA PHE A 259 7.68 -2.70 -0.28
C PHE A 259 8.93 -1.88 -0.59
N ILE A 260 9.85 -2.44 -1.35
CA ILE A 260 11.08 -1.80 -1.79
C ILE A 260 11.11 -1.91 -3.31
N ALA A 261 11.23 -0.78 -4.00
CA ALA A 261 11.27 -0.71 -5.46
C ALA A 261 12.55 0.01 -5.91
N ALA A 262 13.36 -0.67 -6.73
CA ALA A 262 14.62 -0.15 -7.26
C ALA A 262 14.69 -0.35 -8.79
N PRO A 263 15.30 0.57 -9.54
CA PRO A 263 15.45 0.41 -10.98
C PRO A 263 16.41 -0.75 -11.27
N TYR A 264 16.14 -1.51 -12.32
CA TYR A 264 17.01 -2.63 -12.74
C TYR A 264 18.36 -2.10 -13.24
N GLU A 265 18.32 -1.06 -14.08
CA GLU A 265 19.49 -0.35 -14.60
C GLU A 265 19.94 0.78 -13.66
N LYS A 266 21.25 1.03 -13.57
CA LYS A 266 21.81 2.08 -12.70
C LYS A 266 21.55 3.51 -13.19
N GLU A 267 21.46 3.70 -14.50
CA GLU A 267 21.30 5.01 -15.14
C GLU A 267 19.85 5.54 -15.09
N VAL A 268 18.88 4.68 -14.75
CA VAL A 268 17.47 5.05 -14.70
C VAL A 268 17.20 5.86 -13.43
N PRO A 269 16.74 7.12 -13.54
CA PRO A 269 16.46 7.94 -12.37
C PRO A 269 15.17 7.45 -11.69
N LEU A 270 15.19 7.40 -10.36
CA LEU A 270 14.05 7.01 -9.53
C LEU A 270 12.78 7.87 -9.78
N SER A 271 12.96 9.06 -10.34
CA SER A 271 11.86 9.94 -10.76
C SER A 271 10.96 9.33 -11.84
N ALA A 272 11.45 8.38 -12.66
CA ALA A 272 10.62 7.66 -13.61
C ALA A 272 9.55 6.78 -12.92
N LEU A 273 9.83 6.31 -11.69
CA LEU A 273 8.84 5.61 -10.86
C LEU A 273 8.00 6.58 -10.03
N THR A 274 8.62 7.55 -9.35
CA THR A 274 7.87 8.41 -8.40
C THR A 274 6.90 9.36 -9.09
N ASN A 275 7.12 9.70 -10.36
CA ASN A 275 6.19 10.54 -11.14
C ASN A 275 4.85 9.86 -11.49
N ILE A 276 4.81 8.53 -11.55
CA ILE A 276 3.62 7.72 -11.89
C ILE A 276 3.03 6.99 -10.69
N LEU A 277 3.58 7.23 -9.49
CA LEU A 277 3.24 6.48 -8.28
C LEU A 277 1.88 6.90 -7.73
N ASP A 278 0.93 5.98 -7.66
CA ASP A 278 -0.38 6.21 -7.03
C ASP A 278 -0.80 5.03 -6.12
N ALA A 279 -1.94 5.17 -5.44
CA ALA A 279 -2.45 4.14 -4.55
C ALA A 279 -2.88 2.85 -5.28
N GLN A 280 -3.30 2.94 -6.54
CA GLN A 280 -3.70 1.77 -7.34
C GLN A 280 -2.48 0.98 -7.79
N LEU A 281 -1.42 1.65 -8.24
CA LEU A 281 -0.16 1.03 -8.65
C LEU A 281 0.46 0.21 -7.51
N ILE A 282 0.52 0.77 -6.30
CA ILE A 282 0.98 0.06 -5.09
C ILE A 282 0.10 -1.19 -4.80
N SER A 283 -1.20 -1.12 -5.11
CA SER A 283 -2.13 -2.26 -4.97
C SER A 283 -1.90 -3.33 -6.05
N GLN A 284 -1.64 -2.91 -7.30
CA GLN A 284 -1.31 -3.80 -8.42
C GLN A 284 -0.02 -4.57 -8.15
N TRP A 285 1.02 -3.92 -7.61
CA TRP A 285 2.26 -4.60 -7.21
C TRP A 285 1.98 -5.74 -6.24
N LYS A 286 1.20 -5.47 -5.17
CA LYS A 286 0.82 -6.50 -4.19
C LYS A 286 0.03 -7.66 -4.83
N GLY A 287 -0.89 -7.36 -5.75
CA GLY A 287 -1.68 -8.37 -6.46
C GLY A 287 -0.86 -9.25 -7.40
N ASN A 288 0.22 -8.72 -7.98
CA ASN A 288 1.07 -9.38 -8.97
C ASN A 288 2.33 -10.04 -8.36
N MET A 289 2.53 -9.96 -7.04
CA MET A 289 3.66 -10.58 -6.36
C MET A 289 3.55 -12.09 -6.31
N THR A 290 4.65 -12.78 -6.64
CA THR A 290 4.81 -14.22 -6.47
C THR A 290 5.93 -14.52 -5.49
N ARG A 291 5.81 -15.62 -4.74
CA ARG A 291 6.78 -15.95 -3.69
C ARG A 291 8.03 -16.63 -4.28
N ARG A 292 9.14 -15.88 -4.40
CA ARG A 292 10.40 -16.30 -5.04
C ARG A 292 11.55 -16.35 -4.02
N LEU A 293 12.51 -17.25 -4.24
CA LEU A 293 13.77 -17.25 -3.49
C LEU A 293 14.66 -16.12 -4.05
N ARG A 294 15.12 -15.21 -3.19
CA ARG A 294 16.03 -14.11 -3.52
C ARG A 294 17.07 -13.92 -2.43
N LEU A 295 18.25 -13.44 -2.80
CA LEU A 295 19.17 -12.79 -1.88
C LEU A 295 18.82 -11.29 -1.86
N LEU A 296 18.31 -10.79 -0.73
CA LEU A 296 18.05 -9.37 -0.51
C LEU A 296 19.24 -8.72 0.17
N VAL A 297 19.75 -7.63 -0.41
CA VAL A 297 20.78 -6.77 0.19
C VAL A 297 20.22 -5.34 0.33
N LEU A 298 20.11 -4.85 1.56
CA LEU A 298 19.44 -3.59 1.92
C LEU A 298 20.35 -2.74 2.85
N PRO A 299 20.53 -1.42 2.63
CA PRO A 299 21.28 -0.57 3.54
C PRO A 299 20.62 -0.49 4.92
N LYS A 300 21.47 -0.48 5.95
CA LYS A 300 21.11 -0.07 7.31
C LYS A 300 21.17 1.45 7.38
N LEU A 301 20.01 2.09 7.57
CA LEU A 301 19.87 3.54 7.46
C LEU A 301 19.02 4.12 8.60
N SER A 302 19.21 5.42 8.85
CA SER A 302 18.41 6.23 9.78
C SER A 302 18.08 7.54 9.09
N LEU A 303 16.84 7.69 8.64
CA LEU A 303 16.40 8.87 7.91
C LEU A 303 15.46 9.71 8.75
N GLU A 304 15.73 11.01 8.80
CA GLU A 304 14.88 12.03 9.39
C GLU A 304 14.65 13.13 8.35
N SER A 305 13.40 13.50 8.13
CA SER A 305 13.03 14.55 7.18
C SER A 305 11.94 15.45 7.74
N GLU A 306 12.09 16.73 7.46
CA GLU A 306 11.17 17.81 7.81
C GLU A 306 10.73 18.47 6.51
N VAL A 307 9.42 18.51 6.27
CA VAL A 307 8.81 18.91 4.99
C VAL A 307 7.80 20.01 5.24
N ASP A 308 8.00 21.16 4.61
CA ASP A 308 6.95 22.18 4.44
C ASP A 308 5.94 21.69 3.40
N LEU A 309 4.71 21.50 3.85
CA LEU A 309 3.61 21.01 3.02
C LEU A 309 2.97 22.13 2.20
N ARG A 310 3.28 23.41 2.44
CA ARG A 310 2.63 24.55 1.79
C ARG A 310 2.65 24.43 0.26
N ARG A 311 3.83 24.39 -0.35
CA ARG A 311 3.97 24.30 -1.81
C ARG A 311 3.37 23.01 -2.39
N PRO A 312 3.61 21.80 -1.81
CA PRO A 312 2.90 20.59 -2.20
C PRO A 312 1.36 20.71 -2.22
N LEU A 313 0.77 21.39 -1.23
CA LEU A 313 -0.68 21.55 -1.12
C LEU A 313 -1.21 22.65 -2.06
N GLU A 314 -0.50 23.78 -2.22
CA GLU A 314 -0.79 24.82 -3.21
C GLU A 314 -0.78 24.23 -4.65
N ASN A 315 0.20 23.37 -4.98
CA ASN A 315 0.29 22.66 -6.26
C ASN A 315 -0.86 21.67 -6.52
N LEU A 316 -1.61 21.28 -5.48
CA LEU A 316 -2.79 20.41 -5.57
C LEU A 316 -4.10 21.20 -5.48
N GLY A 317 -4.05 22.53 -5.62
CA GLY A 317 -5.21 23.41 -5.69
C GLY A 317 -5.67 24.00 -4.35
N MET A 318 -5.05 23.64 -3.22
CA MET A 318 -5.39 24.19 -1.90
C MET A 318 -4.62 25.49 -1.65
N THR A 319 -4.97 26.56 -2.37
CA THR A 319 -4.27 27.85 -2.27
C THR A 319 -4.83 28.76 -1.19
N ASP A 320 -6.14 28.74 -0.96
CA ASP A 320 -6.80 29.84 -0.25
C ASP A 320 -6.52 29.78 1.24
N MET A 321 -6.41 28.58 1.80
CA MET A 321 -6.07 28.37 3.21
C MET A 321 -4.74 29.00 3.64
N PHE A 322 -3.84 29.33 2.71
CA PHE A 322 -2.56 29.98 2.98
C PHE A 322 -2.52 31.49 2.68
N ARG A 323 -3.67 32.08 2.34
CA ARG A 323 -3.80 33.49 1.92
C ARG A 323 -4.67 34.25 2.94
N PRO A 324 -4.13 35.25 3.67
CA PRO A 324 -4.84 35.95 4.73
C PRO A 324 -6.20 36.58 4.32
N ASN A 325 -6.37 36.92 3.05
CA ASN A 325 -7.55 37.61 2.52
C ASN A 325 -8.54 36.69 1.79
N GLN A 326 -8.29 35.37 1.76
CA GLN A 326 -9.11 34.37 1.03
C GLN A 326 -9.41 33.12 1.86
N ALA A 327 -8.57 32.81 2.85
CA ALA A 327 -8.77 31.71 3.77
C ALA A 327 -10.09 31.87 4.56
N ASP A 328 -11.02 30.93 4.36
CA ASP A 328 -12.28 30.87 5.10
C ASP A 328 -12.20 29.79 6.19
N PHE A 329 -12.08 30.26 7.44
CA PHE A 329 -12.07 29.47 8.66
C PHE A 329 -13.29 29.77 9.56
N SER A 330 -14.39 30.26 8.98
CA SER A 330 -15.62 30.61 9.72
C SER A 330 -16.25 29.42 10.46
N SER A 331 -16.01 28.18 10.00
CA SER A 331 -16.37 26.95 10.73
C SER A 331 -15.62 26.77 12.06
N LEU A 332 -14.48 27.44 12.26
CA LEU A 332 -13.67 27.43 13.48
C LEU A 332 -13.90 28.67 14.34
N SER A 333 -13.84 29.87 13.76
CA SER A 333 -14.05 31.15 14.44
C SER A 333 -14.65 32.18 13.49
N ASP A 334 -15.61 32.96 13.98
CA ASP A 334 -16.31 34.03 13.27
C ASP A 334 -15.80 35.44 13.64
N GLN A 335 -14.76 35.55 14.49
CA GLN A 335 -14.32 36.83 15.06
C GLN A 335 -13.17 37.51 14.31
N GLU A 336 -12.24 36.75 13.73
CA GLU A 336 -11.09 37.28 12.99
C GLU A 336 -10.78 36.41 11.76
N ALA A 337 -10.15 37.00 10.75
CA ALA A 337 -9.68 36.26 9.59
C ALA A 337 -8.47 35.40 9.97
N LEU A 338 -8.57 34.10 9.71
CA LEU A 338 -7.51 33.12 10.00
C LEU A 338 -7.00 32.51 8.69
N TYR A 339 -5.74 32.13 8.68
CA TYR A 339 -5.12 31.36 7.61
C TYR A 339 -4.09 30.39 8.22
N VAL A 340 -3.77 29.34 7.49
CA VAL A 340 -2.69 28.41 7.83
C VAL A 340 -1.36 29.16 7.75
N SER A 341 -0.80 29.50 8.91
CA SER A 341 0.51 30.13 9.00
C SER A 341 1.60 29.15 8.55
N GLN A 342 1.49 27.89 8.97
CA GLN A 342 2.41 26.80 8.59
C GLN A 342 1.73 25.43 8.56
N ALA A 343 2.22 24.57 7.66
CA ALA A 343 1.85 23.16 7.57
C ALA A 343 3.11 22.31 7.46
N LEU A 344 3.45 21.60 8.54
CA LEU A 344 4.71 20.86 8.66
C LEU A 344 4.45 19.37 8.87
N GLN A 345 5.25 18.55 8.19
CA GLN A 345 5.38 17.13 8.49
C GLN A 345 6.82 16.80 8.86
N LYS A 346 7.01 16.06 9.96
CA LYS A 346 8.32 15.51 10.33
C LYS A 346 8.25 14.02 10.59
N VAL A 347 9.12 13.27 9.93
CA VAL A 347 9.11 11.81 9.94
C VAL A 347 10.51 11.29 10.24
N LYS A 348 10.59 10.26 11.09
CA LYS A 348 11.82 9.54 11.38
C LYS A 348 11.61 8.03 11.19
N ILE A 349 12.52 7.38 10.49
CA ILE A 349 12.53 5.92 10.29
C ILE A 349 13.95 5.38 10.51
N GLU A 350 14.04 4.24 11.22
CA GLU A 350 15.30 3.54 11.49
C GLU A 350 15.19 2.09 11.00
N VAL A 351 16.06 1.72 10.07
CA VAL A 351 16.10 0.41 9.40
C VAL A 351 17.36 -0.32 9.84
N ASN A 352 17.20 -1.38 10.64
CA ASN A 352 18.30 -2.23 11.08
C ASN A 352 18.01 -3.73 10.91
N GLU A 353 18.98 -4.57 11.32
CA GLU A 353 18.99 -6.01 11.08
C GLU A 353 17.76 -6.71 11.68
N SER A 354 17.25 -6.17 12.78
CA SER A 354 16.09 -6.67 13.51
C SER A 354 14.76 -6.03 13.12
N GLY A 355 14.77 -5.08 12.19
CA GLY A 355 13.73 -4.06 12.04
C GLY A 355 14.11 -2.89 12.93
N THR A 356 13.48 -2.77 14.09
CA THR A 356 13.76 -1.72 15.08
C THR A 356 13.99 -2.32 16.50
N VAL A 357 14.83 -3.38 16.57
CA VAL A 357 15.44 -4.02 17.79
C VAL A 357 14.51 -4.92 18.66
N ALA A 358 14.76 -6.22 18.92
CA ALA A 358 15.72 -7.20 18.37
C ALA A 358 15.35 -8.67 18.71
N SER A 359 15.59 -9.64 17.78
CA SER A 359 15.59 -11.09 18.07
C SER A 359 16.34 -11.92 17.00
N SER A 360 16.49 -13.24 17.25
CA SER A 360 17.35 -14.19 16.53
C SER A 360 16.87 -14.52 15.10
N SER A 361 17.81 -14.87 14.21
CA SER A 361 17.56 -15.27 12.81
C SER A 361 17.94 -16.73 12.57
N THR A 362 17.06 -17.49 11.91
CA THR A 362 17.30 -18.89 11.53
C THR A 362 17.54 -18.97 10.02
N ALA A 363 18.76 -19.30 9.60
CA ALA A 363 19.11 -19.39 8.19
C ALA A 363 18.49 -20.63 7.51
N ILE A 364 17.84 -20.43 6.36
CA ILE A 364 17.39 -21.54 5.50
C ILE A 364 18.58 -21.98 4.65
N ILE A 365 19.17 -23.13 4.96
CA ILE A 365 20.22 -23.73 4.13
C ILE A 365 19.56 -24.34 2.89
N VAL A 366 19.65 -23.66 1.74
CA VAL A 366 19.10 -24.15 0.47
C VAL A 366 20.15 -24.99 -0.26
N SER A 367 20.03 -26.31 -0.16
CA SER A 367 20.80 -27.26 -0.96
C SER A 367 20.15 -27.47 -2.34
N ALA A 368 20.31 -26.49 -3.25
CA ALA A 368 19.90 -26.60 -4.66
C ALA A 368 21.00 -26.04 -5.57
N ARG A 369 21.17 -26.62 -6.77
CA ARG A 369 22.27 -26.30 -7.70
C ARG A 369 22.10 -24.96 -8.47
N MET A 370 21.24 -24.07 -7.99
CA MET A 370 21.02 -22.74 -8.58
C MET A 370 21.29 -21.69 -7.51
N ALA A 371 22.19 -20.74 -7.81
CA ALA A 371 22.36 -19.57 -6.97
C ALA A 371 21.05 -18.76 -6.95
N PRO A 372 20.60 -18.25 -5.78
CA PRO A 372 19.45 -17.37 -5.73
C PRO A 372 19.77 -16.05 -6.44
N GLU A 373 18.82 -15.53 -7.22
CA GLU A 373 18.94 -14.21 -7.84
C GLU A 373 19.08 -13.11 -6.77
N GLU A 374 20.03 -12.21 -6.96
CA GLU A 374 20.36 -11.13 -6.04
C GLU A 374 19.55 -9.87 -6.35
N ILE A 375 18.97 -9.25 -5.33
CA ILE A 375 18.34 -7.93 -5.41
C ILE A 375 19.08 -7.04 -4.41
N ILE A 376 19.76 -6.02 -4.93
CA ILE A 376 20.73 -5.23 -4.20
C ILE A 376 20.36 -3.76 -4.30
N MET A 377 20.04 -3.17 -3.14
CA MET A 377 19.67 -1.76 -3.02
C MET A 377 20.93 -0.87 -2.88
N ASP A 378 21.85 -0.96 -3.86
CA ASP A 378 23.11 -0.22 -3.91
C ASP A 378 23.07 1.05 -4.79
N ARG A 379 21.86 1.57 -5.01
CA ARG A 379 21.50 2.74 -5.83
C ARG A 379 20.16 3.31 -5.37
N PRO A 380 19.72 4.51 -5.82
CA PRO A 380 18.51 5.13 -5.29
C PRO A 380 17.26 4.26 -5.43
N PHE A 381 16.48 4.17 -4.36
CA PHE A 381 15.30 3.30 -4.29
C PHE A 381 14.13 3.97 -3.55
N LEU A 382 12.92 3.52 -3.88
CA LEU A 382 11.68 3.87 -3.19
C LEU A 382 11.38 2.79 -2.15
N PHE A 383 10.91 3.18 -0.96
CA PHE A 383 10.25 2.27 -0.03
C PHE A 383 8.84 2.76 0.33
N VAL A 384 7.96 1.81 0.65
CA VAL A 384 6.56 2.05 1.04
C VAL A 384 6.21 1.11 2.20
N VAL A 385 5.88 1.65 3.38
CA VAL A 385 5.34 0.87 4.51
C VAL A 385 3.81 0.91 4.44
N ARG A 386 3.21 -0.25 4.14
CA ARG A 386 1.78 -0.44 3.91
C ARG A 386 1.16 -1.29 5.03
N HIS A 387 0.03 -0.84 5.55
CA HIS A 387 -0.88 -1.69 6.34
C HIS A 387 -1.81 -2.44 5.39
N ASN A 388 -1.61 -3.76 5.31
CA ASN A 388 -2.26 -4.61 4.32
C ASN A 388 -3.77 -4.80 4.56
N PRO A 389 -4.25 -5.14 5.79
CA PRO A 389 -5.67 -5.40 6.04
C PRO A 389 -6.62 -4.26 5.66
N THR A 390 -6.20 -3.01 5.82
CA THR A 390 -7.03 -1.83 5.46
C THR A 390 -7.34 -1.69 3.97
N GLY A 391 -6.63 -2.44 3.11
CA GLY A 391 -6.89 -2.52 1.68
C GLY A 391 -7.20 -3.91 1.17
N GLU A 392 -7.22 -4.92 2.02
CA GLU A 392 -7.75 -6.21 1.62
C GLU A 392 -9.27 -6.17 1.78
N PRO A 393 -10.06 -6.46 0.73
CA PRO A 393 -11.47 -6.73 0.93
C PRO A 393 -11.54 -7.91 1.90
N GLY A 394 -12.15 -7.70 3.07
CA GLY A 394 -12.26 -8.73 4.11
C GLY A 394 -12.71 -10.08 3.54
N PRO A 395 -12.27 -11.21 4.13
CA PRO A 395 -12.36 -12.51 3.51
C PRO A 395 -13.79 -12.77 3.03
N ARG A 396 -13.95 -12.88 1.70
CA ARG A 396 -15.24 -13.30 1.14
C ARG A 396 -15.53 -14.66 1.73
N CYS A 397 -16.61 -14.75 2.51
CA CYS A 397 -17.30 -16.00 2.71
C CYS A 397 -17.75 -16.50 1.33
N SER A 398 -16.87 -17.21 0.64
CA SER A 398 -17.26 -18.16 -0.38
C SER A 398 -18.10 -19.18 0.36
N THR A 399 -19.42 -18.97 0.35
CA THR A 399 -20.38 -20.02 0.67
C THR A 399 -19.98 -21.20 -0.18
N ALA A 400 -19.45 -22.24 0.47
CA ALA A 400 -19.16 -23.50 -0.18
C ALA A 400 -20.48 -23.93 -0.81
N ARG A 401 -20.58 -23.87 -2.14
CA ARG A 401 -21.72 -24.41 -2.86
C ARG A 401 -21.66 -25.90 -2.62
N HIS A 402 -22.42 -26.38 -1.64
CA HIS A 402 -22.78 -27.79 -1.57
C HIS A 402 -23.30 -28.17 -2.97
N PRO A 403 -22.85 -29.30 -3.55
CA PRO A 403 -23.44 -29.79 -4.78
C PRO A 403 -24.94 -29.99 -4.55
N PRO A 404 -25.79 -29.63 -5.53
CA PRO A 404 -27.23 -29.71 -5.34
C PRO A 404 -27.64 -31.16 -5.04
N PRO A 405 -28.63 -31.39 -4.16
CA PRO A 405 -29.15 -32.72 -3.93
C PRO A 405 -29.77 -33.27 -5.23
N CYS A 406 -29.38 -34.48 -5.62
CA CYS A 406 -30.03 -35.18 -6.72
C CYS A 406 -31.50 -35.43 -6.36
N LEU A 407 -32.40 -34.61 -6.92
CA LEU A 407 -33.83 -34.88 -6.90
C LEU A 407 -34.09 -36.12 -7.76
N LEU A 408 -34.39 -37.23 -7.09
CA LEU A 408 -34.94 -38.43 -7.72
C LEU A 408 -36.32 -38.08 -8.30
N ALA A 409 -36.37 -37.91 -9.63
CA ALA A 409 -37.63 -37.89 -10.34
C ALA A 409 -38.28 -39.27 -10.27
N SER A 410 -39.44 -39.35 -9.64
CA SER A 410 -40.26 -40.55 -9.62
C SER A 410 -40.87 -40.81 -11.00
N SER A 411 -40.47 -41.89 -11.66
CA SER A 411 -41.23 -42.47 -12.76
C SER A 411 -41.69 -43.88 -12.40
N THR A 412 -43.00 -44.08 -12.40
CA THR A 412 -43.65 -45.37 -12.20
C THR A 412 -43.78 -46.13 -13.52
N SER A 413 -43.16 -47.29 -13.64
CA SER A 413 -43.73 -48.45 -14.36
C SER A 413 -42.91 -49.73 -14.19
N LEU A 414 -43.59 -50.84 -14.45
CA LEU A 414 -43.15 -52.24 -14.43
C LEU A 414 -41.90 -52.47 -15.33
N ASP A 415 -41.08 -53.53 -15.19
CA ASP A 415 -41.47 -54.92 -14.90
C ASP A 415 -40.33 -55.83 -14.36
N ARG A 416 -40.64 -57.12 -14.17
CA ARG A 416 -39.83 -58.22 -13.59
C ARG A 416 -38.41 -58.41 -14.16
N CYS A 417 -37.43 -58.81 -13.32
CA CYS A 417 -36.99 -60.23 -13.22
C CYS A 417 -35.84 -60.53 -12.22
N ARG A 418 -36.17 -61.34 -11.19
CA ARG A 418 -35.43 -62.47 -10.56
C ARG A 418 -33.88 -62.55 -10.42
N HIS A 419 -33.52 -63.00 -9.20
CA HIS A 419 -32.41 -63.90 -8.79
C HIS A 419 -31.12 -63.35 -8.12
N SER A 420 -31.14 -63.46 -6.79
CA SER A 420 -30.12 -63.62 -5.74
C SER A 420 -28.99 -64.66 -6.01
N PRO A 421 -28.02 -64.93 -5.09
CA PRO A 421 -27.22 -64.02 -4.22
C PRO A 421 -25.72 -64.44 -3.94
N LEU A 422 -24.85 -63.48 -3.55
CA LEU A 422 -23.73 -63.61 -2.57
C LEU A 422 -22.63 -64.71 -2.84
N PRO A 423 -21.54 -64.88 -2.01
CA PRO A 423 -21.11 -64.18 -0.79
C PRO A 423 -19.64 -63.66 -0.77
N LYS A 424 -19.27 -63.06 0.37
CA LYS A 424 -17.96 -62.51 0.77
C LYS A 424 -16.89 -63.59 1.04
N ARG A 425 -15.59 -63.24 0.92
CA ARG A 425 -14.51 -63.65 1.86
C ARG A 425 -13.26 -62.76 1.77
N THR A 426 -12.63 -62.53 2.92
CA THR A 426 -11.28 -61.99 3.14
C THR A 426 -10.42 -63.10 3.79
N PRO A 427 -9.21 -62.84 4.34
CA PRO A 427 -7.94 -62.47 3.68
C PRO A 427 -6.81 -63.48 4.01
N ASP A 428 -5.63 -63.44 3.35
CA ASP A 428 -4.32 -63.61 4.04
C ASP A 428 -3.04 -63.45 3.17
N LYS A 429 -1.92 -63.18 3.87
CA LYS A 429 -0.50 -63.56 3.64
C LYS A 429 0.38 -63.10 2.44
N ASN A 430 1.47 -62.43 2.84
CA ASN A 430 2.84 -62.37 2.29
C ASN A 430 3.54 -63.77 2.35
N PRO A 431 4.79 -64.06 1.88
CA PRO A 431 5.87 -63.18 1.39
C PRO A 431 6.73 -63.69 0.18
N GLN A 432 7.78 -62.95 -0.23
CA GLN A 432 9.19 -63.37 -0.48
C GLN A 432 9.97 -62.66 -1.63
N LEU A 433 11.22 -62.28 -1.29
CA LEU A 433 12.50 -62.19 -2.05
C LEU A 433 12.62 -61.67 -3.51
N CYS A 434 13.49 -60.66 -3.68
CA CYS A 434 14.70 -60.49 -4.54
C CYS A 434 14.89 -61.27 -5.88
N PRO A 435 15.76 -60.83 -6.85
CA PRO A 435 16.84 -59.82 -6.75
C PRO A 435 16.97 -58.85 -7.97
N THR A 436 18.10 -58.13 -8.01
CA THR A 436 18.63 -57.25 -9.07
C THR A 436 19.04 -57.94 -10.38
N SER A 437 18.90 -57.27 -11.53
CA SER A 437 19.90 -57.31 -12.62
C SER A 437 19.79 -56.12 -13.58
N SER A 438 20.95 -55.68 -14.08
CA SER A 438 21.14 -54.61 -15.08
C SER A 438 21.33 -55.20 -16.48
N ILE A 439 20.73 -54.61 -17.52
CA ILE A 439 21.11 -54.85 -18.93
C ILE A 439 21.14 -53.53 -19.71
N GLN A 440 22.20 -53.33 -20.50
CA GLN A 440 22.35 -52.26 -21.48
C GLN A 440 21.65 -52.63 -22.80
N GLY A 441 21.16 -51.64 -23.54
CA GLY A 441 20.72 -51.82 -24.92
C GLY A 441 20.70 -50.50 -25.67
N GLY A 442 21.70 -50.26 -26.51
CA GLY A 442 21.76 -49.10 -27.41
C GLY A 442 21.40 -49.48 -28.84
N CYS A 443 20.95 -48.50 -29.62
CA CYS A 443 20.94 -48.55 -31.08
C CYS A 443 21.35 -47.18 -31.62
N SER A 444 22.36 -47.17 -32.49
CA SER A 444 22.89 -45.99 -33.17
C SER A 444 22.82 -46.21 -34.67
N VAL A 445 22.30 -45.23 -35.43
CA VAL A 445 22.52 -45.14 -36.87
C VAL A 445 22.87 -43.69 -37.25
N THR A 446 24.08 -43.55 -37.77
CA THR A 446 24.71 -42.41 -38.46
C THR A 446 24.06 -42.17 -39.85
N SER A 447 24.23 -41.09 -40.63
CA SER A 447 25.12 -39.90 -40.65
C SER A 447 24.70 -38.99 -41.82
N GLY A 448 25.14 -37.72 -41.86
CA GLY A 448 25.22 -36.96 -43.13
C GLY A 448 24.94 -35.45 -43.02
N ALA A 449 25.95 -34.63 -43.29
CA ALA A 449 25.90 -33.16 -43.42
C ALA A 449 26.76 -32.77 -44.67
N PRO A 450 27.17 -31.50 -44.95
CA PRO A 450 26.75 -30.17 -44.47
C PRO A 450 26.59 -29.12 -45.64
N CYS A 451 26.73 -27.81 -45.31
CA CYS A 451 27.04 -26.64 -46.19
C CYS A 451 25.89 -25.95 -46.96
N GLN A 452 25.87 -24.63 -47.21
CA GLN A 452 26.64 -23.46 -46.69
C GLN A 452 25.88 -22.14 -47.07
N ASP A 453 26.13 -21.02 -46.37
CA ASP A 453 25.70 -19.66 -46.79
C ASP A 453 26.40 -19.23 -48.11
N PRO A 454 25.84 -18.27 -48.89
CA PRO A 454 26.24 -16.87 -48.69
C PRO A 454 25.16 -15.78 -48.95
N SER A 455 25.34 -14.62 -48.31
CA SER A 455 24.81 -13.29 -48.71
C SER A 455 25.88 -12.56 -49.58
N PRO A 456 25.76 -11.29 -50.11
CA PRO A 456 24.87 -10.18 -49.73
C PRO A 456 24.41 -9.25 -50.90
N SER A 457 24.10 -7.96 -50.58
CA SER A 457 24.09 -6.74 -51.45
C SER A 457 22.79 -6.45 -52.28
N LEU A 458 22.35 -5.21 -52.56
CA LEU A 458 22.45 -3.84 -51.94
C LEU A 458 21.50 -2.84 -52.69
N VAL A 459 21.22 -1.65 -52.13
CA VAL A 459 20.64 -0.40 -52.74
C VAL A 459 19.20 -0.45 -53.39
N THR A 460 18.35 0.62 -53.50
CA THR A 460 18.34 2.05 -53.07
C THR A 460 16.89 2.59 -52.92
N THR A 461 16.69 3.64 -52.11
CA THR A 461 15.69 4.75 -52.17
C THR A 461 14.36 4.65 -52.96
N ALA A 462 13.25 5.08 -52.33
CA ALA A 462 12.53 6.31 -52.68
C ALA A 462 11.46 6.68 -51.61
N ALA A 463 11.20 7.98 -51.42
CA ALA A 463 10.14 8.50 -50.55
C ALA A 463 9.10 9.25 -51.38
N VAL A 464 7.79 9.13 -51.06
CA VAL A 464 6.74 10.14 -51.32
C VAL A 464 5.60 9.97 -50.31
N THR A 465 5.27 11.05 -49.60
CA THR A 465 3.94 11.39 -49.06
C THR A 465 3.42 12.58 -49.88
N PRO A 466 2.10 12.77 -50.12
CA PRO A 466 1.25 13.38 -49.09
C PRO A 466 -0.25 13.01 -49.11
N ASP A 467 -0.97 13.48 -48.09
CA ASP A 467 -2.37 13.98 -48.03
C ASP A 467 -3.41 13.46 -49.06
N SER A 468 -4.61 13.07 -48.63
CA SER A 468 -5.57 14.06 -48.11
C SER A 468 -6.87 13.45 -47.57
N SER A 469 -7.54 14.24 -46.71
CA SER A 469 -8.88 14.01 -46.18
C SER A 469 -9.99 14.01 -47.25
N LEU A 470 -11.07 13.26 -47.06
CA LEU A 470 -12.43 13.68 -47.44
C LEU A 470 -13.52 12.86 -46.73
N THR A 471 -14.30 13.52 -45.88
CA THR A 471 -15.64 13.08 -45.47
C THR A 471 -16.66 13.43 -46.55
N PHE A 472 -17.69 12.61 -46.80
CA PHE A 472 -19.09 13.07 -46.92
C PHE A 472 -20.08 11.88 -46.88
N SER A 473 -21.38 12.18 -46.89
CA SER A 473 -22.43 11.43 -46.19
C SER A 473 -23.57 10.89 -47.06
N HIS A 474 -24.29 9.90 -46.50
CA HIS A 474 -25.73 9.63 -46.65
C HIS A 474 -26.37 9.36 -48.03
N LEU A 475 -27.02 8.18 -48.13
CA LEU A 475 -28.38 7.88 -48.65
C LEU A 475 -28.41 6.35 -48.96
N GLY A 476 -29.49 5.59 -48.81
CA GLY A 476 -30.83 5.87 -48.30
C GLY A 476 -31.85 4.86 -48.87
N SER A 477 -32.75 4.33 -48.03
CA SER A 477 -33.87 3.40 -48.37
C SER A 477 -33.53 1.96 -48.77
N SER A 478 -34.43 0.97 -48.76
CA SER A 478 -35.49 0.54 -47.80
C SER A 478 -36.21 -0.71 -48.39
N ILE A 479 -37.00 -1.40 -47.54
CA ILE A 479 -37.95 -2.52 -47.81
C ILE A 479 -37.36 -3.88 -47.34
N ASN A 480 -37.78 -4.59 -46.27
CA ASN A 480 -38.96 -4.70 -45.38
C ASN A 480 -39.55 -6.12 -45.49
N MET A 481 -39.42 -6.94 -44.44
CA MET A 481 -40.46 -7.85 -43.90
C MET A 481 -39.95 -8.73 -42.74
N GLY A 482 -40.76 -8.85 -41.67
CA GLY A 482 -41.06 -10.17 -41.08
C GLY A 482 -40.23 -10.72 -39.91
N LEU A 483 -40.40 -10.14 -38.72
CA LEU A 483 -40.53 -10.82 -37.41
C LEU A 483 -39.63 -12.03 -37.07
N GLY A 484 -38.67 -11.79 -36.16
CA GLY A 484 -38.11 -12.80 -35.26
C GLY A 484 -37.31 -12.12 -34.15
N GLU A 485 -37.70 -12.28 -32.89
CA GLU A 485 -36.98 -11.68 -31.76
C GLU A 485 -35.59 -12.33 -31.58
N PRO A 486 -34.48 -11.57 -31.65
CA PRO A 486 -33.19 -12.07 -31.20
C PRO A 486 -33.10 -11.88 -29.68
N CYS A 487 -32.91 -12.98 -28.94
CA CYS A 487 -32.63 -12.96 -27.52
C CYS A 487 -31.48 -11.99 -27.20
N ARG A 488 -31.76 -10.93 -26.42
CA ARG A 488 -30.71 -10.08 -25.86
C ARG A 488 -29.86 -10.90 -24.89
N PHE A 489 -28.72 -11.38 -25.36
CA PHE A 489 -27.60 -11.69 -24.48
C PHE A 489 -27.11 -10.38 -23.85
N SER A 490 -27.63 -10.07 -22.66
CA SER A 490 -27.02 -9.10 -21.77
C SER A 490 -25.66 -9.64 -21.34
N LEU A 491 -24.60 -9.19 -22.02
CA LEU A 491 -23.25 -9.22 -21.49
C LEU A 491 -23.24 -8.42 -20.19
N PHE A 492 -23.46 -9.11 -19.07
CA PHE A 492 -23.12 -8.61 -17.76
C PHE A 492 -21.60 -8.45 -17.73
N SER A 493 -21.14 -7.25 -18.06
CA SER A 493 -19.83 -6.76 -17.67
C SER A 493 -19.77 -6.83 -16.14
N SER A 494 -19.20 -7.92 -15.64
CA SER A 494 -18.83 -8.03 -14.23
C SER A 494 -17.96 -6.82 -13.91
N PRO A 495 -18.30 -6.01 -12.89
CA PRO A 495 -17.43 -4.90 -12.52
C PRO A 495 -16.09 -5.50 -12.10
N THR A 496 -15.04 -5.12 -12.83
CA THR A 496 -13.65 -5.40 -12.47
C THR A 496 -13.35 -4.69 -11.16
N HIS A 497 -13.61 -5.39 -10.05
CA HIS A 497 -13.30 -4.91 -8.72
C HIS A 497 -11.78 -4.73 -8.60
N LEU A 498 -11.34 -3.49 -8.75
CA LEU A 498 -9.97 -3.06 -8.48
C LEU A 498 -9.55 -3.54 -7.08
N PRO A 499 -8.34 -4.11 -6.91
CA PRO A 499 -7.85 -4.47 -5.60
C PRO A 499 -7.67 -3.20 -4.77
N SER A 500 -8.33 -3.13 -3.63
CA SER A 500 -8.34 -1.92 -2.79
C SER A 500 -6.95 -1.58 -2.23
N SER A 501 -6.65 -0.29 -2.17
CA SER A 501 -5.35 0.18 -1.70
C SER A 501 -5.28 0.19 -0.18
N GLY A 502 -4.37 -0.61 0.39
CA GLY A 502 -4.07 -0.58 1.82
C GLY A 502 -3.35 0.70 2.20
N THR A 503 -3.55 1.15 3.43
CA THR A 503 -3.05 2.44 3.87
C THR A 503 -1.53 2.49 3.87
N VAL A 504 -0.98 3.46 3.14
CA VAL A 504 0.45 3.77 3.19
C VAL A 504 0.70 4.66 4.41
N LEU A 505 1.41 4.10 5.39
CA LEU A 505 1.80 4.81 6.60
C LEU A 505 3.05 5.65 6.37
N PHE A 506 4.02 5.09 5.64
CA PHE A 506 5.27 5.76 5.27
C PHE A 506 5.58 5.48 3.82
N MET A 507 6.23 6.44 3.18
CA MET A 507 6.99 6.20 1.98
C MET A 507 8.21 7.11 1.96
N GLY A 508 9.23 6.73 1.19
CA GLY A 508 10.39 7.57 1.05
C GLY A 508 11.26 7.18 -0.14
N GLN A 509 11.97 8.17 -0.66
CA GLN A 509 13.06 7.95 -1.59
C GLN A 509 14.37 8.01 -0.81
N VAL A 510 15.22 7.02 -1.03
CA VAL A 510 16.60 6.99 -0.53
C VAL A 510 17.50 7.29 -1.71
N MET A 511 18.10 8.48 -1.69
CA MET A 511 19.10 8.91 -2.68
C MET A 511 20.51 8.63 -2.16
N GLU A 512 20.72 8.65 -0.84
CA GLU A 512 21.96 8.32 -0.13
C GLU A 512 21.63 7.70 1.25
N PRO A 513 22.06 6.47 1.60
CA PRO A 513 21.71 5.85 2.88
C PRO A 513 22.53 6.31 4.10
#